data_AF-A0A511YVL9-F1
#
_entry.id   AF-A0A511YVL9-F1
#
_cell.length_a   1.000
_cell.length_b   1.000
_cell.length_c   1.000
_cell.angle_alpha   90.00
_cell.angle_beta   90.00
_cell.angle_gamma   90.00
#
_symmetry.space_group_name_H-M   'P 1'
#
loop_
_entity.id
_entity.type
_entity.pdbx_description
1 polymer ?
#
loop_
_entity_poly.entity_id
_entity_poly.type
_entity_poly.pdbx_seq_one_letter_code
_entity_poly.pdbx_strand_id
1 'polypeptide(L)'
;MTVEQTTAFRPTPGILVAKPRRDRKHPRLGGYVLYGLIALGGVVAVVWEVATGMQYVVRFWGVLELPAVVIYAVAVLAGVGGLVATWRKPLAPWYQPWSLVEFAEEPGGLRVLAGRNGVEGFLVRPGEVLRVDVEGRRQGSAKVYELIVSASTGEHRMTVGSRLHTLTMTPLVEAARAHGIDVVRYGDAGEIEHPEPREG
;
A
#
# COMPACT_ATOMS: atom_id res chain seq x y z
N MET A 1 -15.00 13.57 -37.59
CA MET A 1 -14.17 13.85 -36.41
C MET A 1 -14.18 12.62 -35.54
N THR A 2 -13.15 11.80 -35.65
CA THR A 2 -13.01 10.59 -34.83
C THR A 2 -12.28 11.01 -33.57
N VAL A 3 -12.97 10.99 -32.43
CA VAL A 3 -12.35 11.21 -31.13
C VAL A 3 -11.56 9.93 -30.83
N GLU A 4 -10.26 9.96 -31.09
CA GLU A 4 -9.35 8.94 -30.54
C GLU A 4 -9.49 8.99 -29.02
N GLN A 5 -10.04 7.93 -28.44
CA GLN A 5 -9.96 7.71 -27.03
C GLN A 5 -8.48 7.50 -26.71
N THR A 6 -7.80 8.54 -26.24
CA THR A 6 -6.51 8.39 -25.57
C THR A 6 -6.77 7.48 -24.38
N THR A 7 -6.47 6.20 -24.51
CA THR A 7 -6.43 5.26 -23.40
C THR A 7 -5.57 5.91 -22.33
N ALA A 8 -6.20 6.33 -21.24
CA ALA A 8 -5.53 7.03 -20.16
C ALA A 8 -4.30 6.22 -19.77
N PHE A 9 -3.12 6.82 -19.90
CA PHE A 9 -1.86 6.25 -19.48
C PHE A 9 -1.98 5.88 -18.00
N ARG A 10 -2.15 4.58 -17.71
CA ARG A 10 -2.27 4.06 -16.36
C ARG A 10 -1.05 3.23 -16.06
N PRO A 11 -0.01 3.83 -15.47
CA PRO A 11 1.17 3.10 -15.10
C PRO A 11 0.80 2.01 -14.07
N THR A 12 1.34 0.82 -14.28
CA THR A 12 1.13 -0.37 -13.45
C THR A 12 2.30 -0.51 -12.49
N PRO A 13 2.07 -0.82 -11.21
CA PRO A 13 3.15 -0.97 -10.25
C PRO A 13 4.04 -2.17 -10.61
N GLY A 14 5.34 -1.92 -10.84
CA GLY A 14 6.33 -2.92 -11.24
C GLY A 14 7.14 -3.47 -10.08
N ILE A 15 7.70 -2.59 -9.26
CA ILE A 15 8.44 -2.96 -8.04
C ILE A 15 7.63 -2.54 -6.83
N LEU A 16 7.04 -3.53 -6.17
CA LEU A 16 6.24 -3.34 -4.99
C LEU A 16 7.09 -3.50 -3.74
N VAL A 17 6.91 -2.62 -2.77
CA VAL A 17 7.33 -2.90 -1.39
C VAL A 17 6.31 -3.90 -0.85
N ALA A 18 6.64 -5.18 -0.81
CA ALA A 18 5.80 -6.13 -0.10
C ALA A 18 5.63 -5.61 1.32
N LYS A 19 4.39 -5.60 1.80
CA LYS A 19 4.16 -5.26 3.21
C LYS A 19 5.11 -6.14 4.02
N PRO A 20 5.86 -5.59 4.99
CA PRO A 20 6.72 -6.40 5.83
C PRO A 20 5.90 -7.60 6.27
N ARG A 21 6.43 -8.81 5.98
CA ARG A 21 5.89 -10.04 6.54
C ARG A 21 6.04 -9.84 8.04
N ARG A 22 4.97 -9.36 8.65
CA ARG A 22 5.01 -8.87 10.03
C ARG A 22 5.01 -10.13 10.86
N ASP A 23 6.18 -10.75 11.01
CA ASP A 23 6.44 -11.91 11.87
C ASP A 23 6.34 -11.55 13.36
N ARG A 24 5.66 -10.44 13.70
CA ARG A 24 5.23 -10.15 15.06
C ARG A 24 3.97 -10.96 15.33
N LYS A 25 4.14 -12.00 16.13
CA LYS A 25 3.12 -12.81 16.84
C LYS A 25 2.18 -12.01 17.76
N HIS A 26 1.77 -10.80 17.39
CA HIS A 26 0.62 -10.13 18.01
C HIS A 26 -0.23 -9.47 16.92
N PRO A 27 -1.15 -10.23 16.30
CA PRO A 27 -2.02 -9.71 15.27
C PRO A 27 -3.12 -8.91 15.95
N ARG A 28 -3.25 -7.61 15.64
CA ARG A 28 -4.55 -6.92 15.48
C ARG A 28 -5.57 -6.97 16.64
N LEU A 29 -5.20 -7.53 17.79
CA LEU A 29 -6.07 -7.78 18.94
C LEU A 29 -6.64 -6.47 19.44
N GLY A 30 -5.82 -5.42 19.53
CA GLY A 30 -6.29 -4.09 19.91
C GLY A 30 -7.38 -3.53 18.98
N GLY A 31 -7.30 -3.79 17.66
CA GLY A 31 -8.32 -3.36 16.71
C GLY A 31 -9.61 -4.17 16.83
N TYR A 32 -9.50 -5.50 16.91
CA TYR A 32 -10.67 -6.37 17.11
C TYR A 32 -11.37 -6.11 18.44
N VAL A 33 -10.61 -5.91 19.52
CA VAL A 33 -11.14 -5.60 20.84
C VAL A 33 -11.80 -4.22 20.83
N LEU A 34 -11.15 -3.20 20.27
CA LEU A 34 -11.72 -1.86 20.20
C LEU A 34 -13.04 -1.83 19.40
N TYR A 35 -13.04 -2.33 18.16
CA TYR A 35 -14.24 -2.32 17.33
C TYR A 35 -15.32 -3.27 17.84
N GLY A 36 -14.92 -4.39 18.47
CA GLY A 36 -15.82 -5.31 19.16
C GLY A 36 -16.52 -4.67 20.35
N LEU A 37 -15.78 -3.93 21.19
CA LEU A 37 -16.35 -3.20 22.33
C LEU A 37 -17.29 -2.08 21.89
N ILE A 38 -16.95 -1.35 20.82
CA ILE A 38 -17.81 -0.31 20.26
C ILE A 38 -19.13 -0.91 19.74
N ALA A 39 -19.06 -2.00 18.97
CA ALA A 39 -20.25 -2.67 18.46
C ALA A 39 -21.10 -3.25 19.60
N LEU A 40 -20.48 -3.94 20.55
CA LEU A 40 -21.18 -4.54 21.68
C LEU A 40 -21.83 -3.47 22.57
N GLY A 41 -21.10 -2.41 22.90
CA GLY A 41 -21.61 -1.30 23.71
C GLY A 41 -22.81 -0.62 23.05
N GLY A 42 -22.77 -0.40 21.73
CA GLY A 42 -23.90 0.15 20.98
C GLY A 42 -25.13 -0.76 21.00
N VAL A 43 -24.95 -2.08 20.81
CA VAL A 43 -26.06 -3.05 20.87
C VAL A 43 -26.68 -3.09 22.27
N VAL A 44 -25.85 -3.16 23.32
CA VAL A 44 -26.33 -3.18 24.72
C VAL A 44 -27.11 -1.91 25.04
N ALA A 45 -26.63 -0.74 24.60
CA ALA A 45 -27.31 0.53 24.83
C ALA A 45 -28.69 0.58 24.15
N VAL A 46 -28.81 0.11 22.90
CA VAL A 46 -30.10 0.02 22.20
C VAL A 46 -31.07 -0.92 22.91
N VAL A 47 -30.59 -2.11 23.30
CA VAL A 47 -31.42 -3.11 24.00
C VAL A 47 -31.89 -2.58 25.35
N TRP A 48 -31.01 -1.91 26.10
CA TRP A 48 -31.35 -1.29 27.37
C TRP A 48 -32.41 -0.19 27.24
N GLU A 49 -32.24 0.69 26.26
CA GLU A 49 -33.17 1.79 25.99
C GLU A 49 -34.58 1.27 25.64
N VAL A 50 -34.65 0.23 24.79
CA VAL A 50 -35.90 -0.43 24.42
C VAL A 50 -36.52 -1.18 25.61
N ALA A 51 -35.73 -1.91 26.40
CA ALA A 51 -36.22 -2.70 27.53
C ALA A 51 -36.73 -1.84 28.69
N THR A 52 -36.11 -0.67 28.91
CA THR A 52 -36.51 0.26 29.97
C THR A 52 -37.57 1.26 29.54
N GLY A 53 -37.83 1.40 28.24
CA GLY A 53 -38.77 2.38 27.69
C GLY A 53 -38.35 3.84 27.86
N MET A 54 -37.14 4.09 28.38
CA MET A 54 -36.61 5.43 28.55
C MET A 54 -35.98 5.91 27.24
N GLN A 55 -36.46 7.00 26.66
CA GLN A 55 -35.86 7.58 25.45
C GLN A 55 -34.84 8.65 25.84
N TYR A 56 -33.59 8.45 25.44
CA TYR A 56 -32.53 9.43 25.69
C TYR A 56 -32.34 10.31 24.46
N VAL A 57 -32.08 11.59 24.69
CA VAL A 57 -31.74 12.56 23.65
C VAL A 57 -30.36 13.11 23.94
N VAL A 58 -29.48 13.05 22.95
CA VAL A 58 -28.14 13.62 23.05
C VAL A 58 -28.14 14.99 22.38
N ARG A 59 -27.74 16.00 23.15
CA ARG A 59 -27.61 17.38 22.67
C ARG A 59 -26.18 17.64 22.25
N PHE A 60 -25.97 17.85 20.96
CA PHE A 60 -24.70 18.33 20.43
C PHE A 60 -24.71 19.85 20.38
N TRP A 61 -23.82 20.47 21.17
CA TRP A 61 -23.54 21.92 21.12
C TRP A 61 -24.80 22.81 21.31
N GLY A 62 -25.87 22.26 21.91
CA GLY A 62 -27.13 22.97 22.14
C GLY A 62 -27.96 23.28 20.89
N VAL A 63 -27.51 22.87 19.69
CA VAL A 63 -28.17 23.20 18.41
C VAL A 63 -28.81 21.97 17.76
N LEU A 64 -28.25 20.78 18.00
CA LEU A 64 -28.73 19.54 17.39
C LEU A 64 -29.11 18.53 18.47
N GLU A 65 -30.38 18.15 18.47
CA GLU A 65 -30.92 17.11 19.34
C GLU A 65 -31.12 15.83 18.52
N LEU A 66 -30.42 14.76 18.88
CA LEU A 66 -30.58 13.47 18.23
C LEU A 66 -31.03 12.43 19.25
N PRO A 67 -32.00 11.56 18.91
CA PRO A 67 -32.31 10.40 19.72
C PRO A 67 -31.06 9.54 19.91
N ALA A 68 -30.79 9.10 21.13
CA ALA A 68 -29.60 8.34 21.48
C ALA A 68 -29.49 7.04 20.68
N VAL A 69 -30.63 6.42 20.35
CA VAL A 69 -30.75 5.28 19.44
C VAL A 69 -30.03 5.50 18.11
N VAL A 70 -30.08 6.71 17.54
CA VAL A 70 -29.40 7.04 16.27
C VAL A 70 -27.88 6.98 16.45
N ILE A 71 -27.38 7.48 17.57
CA ILE A 71 -25.95 7.47 17.89
C ILE A 71 -25.47 6.03 18.14
N TYR A 72 -26.25 5.24 18.88
CA TYR A 72 -25.92 3.85 19.11
C TYR A 72 -25.93 3.04 17.81
N ALA A 73 -26.90 3.26 16.92
CA ALA A 73 -26.93 2.64 15.60
C ALA A 73 -25.68 2.99 14.77
N VAL A 74 -25.26 4.26 14.76
CA VAL A 74 -24.02 4.69 14.10
C VAL A 74 -22.79 4.03 14.73
N ALA A 75 -22.72 3.94 16.06
CA ALA A 75 -21.63 3.26 16.75
C ALA A 75 -21.56 1.77 16.40
N VAL A 76 -22.70 1.07 16.34
CA VAL A 76 -22.77 -0.33 15.90
C VAL A 76 -22.29 -0.47 14.45
N LEU A 77 -22.76 0.38 13.54
CA LEU A 77 -22.33 0.37 12.14
C LEU A 77 -20.82 0.63 12.00
N ALA A 78 -20.28 1.57 12.77
CA ALA A 78 -18.84 1.86 12.78
C ALA A 78 -18.02 0.69 13.34
N GLY A 79 -18.47 0.07 14.44
CA GLY A 79 -17.81 -1.09 15.04
C GLY A 79 -17.82 -2.31 14.12
N VAL A 80 -18.98 -2.66 13.57
CA VAL A 80 -19.12 -3.78 12.61
C VAL A 80 -18.35 -3.48 11.32
N GLY A 81 -18.44 -2.25 10.79
CA GLY A 81 -17.67 -1.83 9.61
C GLY A 81 -16.17 -1.93 9.84
N GLY A 82 -15.67 -1.51 11.01
CA GLY A 82 -14.29 -1.67 11.44
C GLY A 82 -13.87 -3.14 11.51
N LEU A 83 -14.69 -3.99 12.12
CA LEU A 83 -14.45 -5.45 12.17
C LEU A 83 -14.39 -6.06 10.76
N VAL A 84 -15.34 -5.74 9.88
CA VAL A 84 -15.35 -6.22 8.49
C VAL A 84 -14.13 -5.72 7.72
N ALA A 85 -13.73 -4.46 7.88
CA ALA A 85 -12.53 -3.90 7.26
C ALA A 85 -11.24 -4.55 7.77
N THR A 86 -11.20 -4.98 9.03
CA THR A 86 -10.05 -5.75 9.55
C THR A 86 -10.00 -7.18 9.01
N TRP A 87 -11.13 -7.76 8.60
CA TRP A 87 -11.24 -9.09 7.99
C TRP A 87 -11.02 -9.11 6.48
N ARG A 88 -11.58 -8.16 5.73
CA ARG A 88 -11.47 -8.12 4.26
C ARG A 88 -10.15 -7.49 3.82
N LYS A 89 -9.27 -8.30 3.22
CA LYS A 89 -8.33 -7.82 2.18
C LYS A 89 -9.06 -7.96 0.83
N PRO A 90 -9.03 -6.97 -0.08
CA PRO A 90 -8.01 -5.95 -0.21
C PRO A 90 -8.41 -4.62 0.45
N LEU A 91 -7.41 -3.74 0.67
CA LEU A 91 -7.71 -2.32 0.84
C LEU A 91 -8.48 -1.88 -0.41
N ALA A 92 -9.45 -1.00 -0.21
CA ALA A 92 -10.43 -0.59 -1.20
C ALA A 92 -9.88 -0.39 -2.63
N PRO A 93 -10.70 -0.51 -3.69
CA PRO A 93 -10.24 -0.51 -5.10
C PRO A 93 -9.38 0.69 -5.52
N TRP A 94 -9.47 1.81 -4.79
CA TRP A 94 -8.68 3.02 -5.00
C TRP A 94 -7.31 3.00 -4.30
N TYR A 95 -7.04 2.00 -3.46
CA TYR A 95 -5.79 1.86 -2.71
C TYR A 95 -4.77 1.11 -3.54
N GLN A 96 -3.91 1.86 -4.25
CA GLN A 96 -2.74 1.29 -4.88
C GLN A 96 -1.64 1.05 -3.83
N PRO A 97 -1.06 -0.17 -3.77
CA PRO A 97 0.12 -0.41 -2.95
C PRO A 97 1.26 0.52 -3.41
N TRP A 98 2.06 1.00 -2.47
CA TRP A 98 3.19 1.88 -2.76
C TRP A 98 4.21 1.15 -3.66
N SER A 99 4.43 1.67 -4.87
CA SER A 99 5.39 1.22 -5.87
C SER A 99 6.64 2.10 -5.84
N LEU A 100 7.80 1.47 -5.96
CA LEU A 100 9.07 2.17 -6.20
C LEU A 100 9.27 2.44 -7.69
N VAL A 101 8.83 1.49 -8.51
CA VAL A 101 8.90 1.57 -9.97
C VAL A 101 7.54 1.21 -10.51
N GLU A 102 7.10 1.98 -11.48
CA GLU A 102 5.91 1.68 -12.29
C GLU A 102 6.34 1.41 -13.73
N PHE A 103 5.49 0.74 -14.49
CA PHE A 103 5.71 0.50 -15.91
C PHE A 103 4.43 0.73 -16.71
N ALA A 104 4.59 1.05 -17.98
CA ALA A 104 3.51 1.12 -18.94
C ALA A 104 3.90 0.32 -20.18
N GLU A 105 2.96 -0.47 -20.69
CA GLU A 105 3.12 -1.19 -21.95
C GLU A 105 2.93 -0.21 -23.10
N GLU A 106 3.91 -0.13 -23.99
CA GLU A 106 3.89 0.66 -25.22
C GLU A 106 4.12 -0.24 -26.44
N PRO A 107 3.65 0.14 -27.65
CA PRO A 107 3.87 -0.67 -28.86
C PRO A 107 5.36 -0.97 -29.14
N GLY A 108 6.27 -0.11 -28.66
CA GLY A 108 7.71 -0.25 -28.81
C GLY A 108 8.44 -0.99 -27.68
N GLY A 109 7.73 -1.46 -26.65
CA GLY A 109 8.31 -2.15 -25.49
C GLY A 109 7.71 -1.73 -24.16
N LEU A 110 8.51 -1.78 -23.10
CA LEU A 110 8.07 -1.48 -21.74
C LEU A 110 8.65 -0.15 -21.27
N ARG A 111 7.81 0.87 -21.06
CA ARG A 111 8.28 2.12 -20.45
C ARG A 111 8.37 1.94 -18.95
N VAL A 112 9.57 2.08 -18.41
CA VAL A 112 9.86 1.99 -16.97
C VAL A 112 9.89 3.41 -16.41
N LEU A 113 9.14 3.65 -15.34
CA LEU A 113 8.96 4.95 -14.69
C LEU A 113 9.49 4.90 -13.26
N ALA A 114 10.19 5.97 -12.85
CA ALA A 114 10.64 6.12 -11.47
C ALA A 114 9.52 6.68 -10.58
N GLY A 115 9.19 5.95 -9.50
CA GLY A 115 8.23 6.40 -8.50
C GLY A 115 6.76 6.32 -8.93
N ARG A 116 5.88 6.78 -8.05
CA ARG A 116 4.43 6.78 -8.24
C ARG A 116 4.00 7.92 -9.15
N ASN A 117 3.27 7.63 -10.23
CA ASN A 117 2.89 8.59 -11.28
C ASN A 117 4.09 9.20 -12.01
N GLY A 118 5.18 8.44 -12.19
CA GLY A 118 6.43 8.95 -12.74
C GLY A 118 6.22 9.72 -14.05
N VAL A 119 6.76 10.94 -14.12
CA VAL A 119 6.75 11.81 -15.31
C VAL A 119 7.95 11.50 -16.22
N GLU A 120 9.02 10.96 -15.64
CA GLU A 120 10.26 10.58 -16.31
C GLU A 120 10.40 9.06 -16.32
N GLY A 121 10.68 8.52 -17.51
CA GLY A 121 10.85 7.11 -17.76
C GLY A 121 11.67 6.86 -19.02
N PHE A 122 12.23 5.66 -19.13
CA PHE A 122 12.87 5.19 -20.35
C PHE A 122 12.14 3.99 -20.92
N LEU A 123 12.15 3.87 -22.25
CA LEU A 123 11.51 2.78 -22.98
C LEU A 123 12.51 1.63 -23.15
N VAL A 124 12.24 0.50 -22.52
CA VAL A 124 12.99 -0.74 -22.69
C VAL A 124 12.42 -1.50 -23.88
N ARG A 125 13.25 -1.77 -24.88
CA ARG A 125 12.83 -2.40 -26.12
C ARG A 125 12.90 -3.93 -26.03
N PRO A 126 12.11 -4.66 -26.85
CA PRO A 126 12.24 -6.11 -26.98
C PRO A 126 13.69 -6.55 -27.25
N GLY A 127 14.15 -7.58 -26.55
CA GLY A 127 15.53 -8.10 -26.63
C GLY A 127 16.56 -7.33 -25.79
N GLU A 128 16.17 -6.28 -25.07
CA GLU A 128 17.03 -5.61 -24.11
C GLU A 128 16.99 -6.29 -22.72
N VAL A 129 18.00 -5.98 -21.91
CA VAL A 129 18.08 -6.44 -20.52
C VAL A 129 17.74 -5.28 -19.60
N LEU A 130 16.69 -5.44 -18.80
CA LEU A 130 16.34 -4.54 -17.71
C LEU A 130 17.07 -4.99 -16.43
N ARG A 131 18.01 -4.18 -15.96
CA ARG A 131 18.79 -4.42 -14.75
C ARG A 131 18.16 -3.71 -13.57
N VAL A 132 18.09 -4.40 -12.44
CA VAL A 132 17.59 -3.86 -11.18
C VAL A 132 18.62 -4.16 -10.09
N ASP A 133 19.33 -3.11 -9.69
CA ASP A 133 20.45 -3.17 -8.75
C ASP A 133 20.11 -2.44 -7.46
N VAL A 134 20.66 -2.94 -6.35
CA VAL A 134 20.50 -2.32 -5.03
C VAL A 134 21.88 -2.06 -4.45
N GLU A 135 22.22 -0.79 -4.29
CA GLU A 135 23.49 -0.35 -3.70
C GLU A 135 23.26 0.18 -2.28
N GLY A 136 24.05 -0.29 -1.32
CA GLY A 136 24.11 0.30 0.02
C GLY A 136 25.17 1.38 0.09
N ARG A 137 24.80 2.61 0.45
CA ARG A 137 25.73 3.72 0.71
C ARG A 137 25.68 4.13 2.18
N ARG A 138 26.85 4.39 2.76
CA ARG A 138 26.93 5.05 4.08
C ARG A 138 26.83 6.55 3.90
N GLN A 139 25.82 7.16 4.50
CA GLN A 139 25.67 8.61 4.58
C GLN A 139 25.75 9.03 6.06
N GLY A 140 26.96 9.38 6.50
CA GLY A 140 27.26 9.61 7.92
C GLY A 140 27.12 8.32 8.74
N SER A 141 26.29 8.36 9.80
CA SER A 141 25.97 7.20 10.64
C SER A 141 24.80 6.35 10.11
N ALA A 142 24.12 6.80 9.05
CA ALA A 142 22.97 6.10 8.48
C ALA A 142 23.37 5.25 7.26
N LYS A 143 22.87 4.02 7.18
CA LYS A 143 22.93 3.18 5.97
C LYS A 143 21.74 3.54 5.09
N VAL A 144 22.03 4.16 3.95
CA VAL A 144 21.05 4.53 2.93
C VAL A 144 21.16 3.52 1.79
N TYR A 145 20.05 3.14 1.20
CA TYR A 145 20.06 2.25 0.05
C TYR A 145 19.54 2.98 -1.18
N GLU A 146 20.13 2.67 -2.32
CA GLU A 146 19.80 3.22 -3.63
C GLU A 146 19.35 2.07 -4.52
N LEU A 147 18.14 2.16 -5.06
CA LEU A 147 17.64 1.25 -6.08
C LEU A 147 17.97 1.87 -7.43
N ILE A 148 18.69 1.13 -8.26
CA ILE A 148 19.10 1.53 -9.60
C ILE A 148 18.38 0.63 -10.59
N VAL A 149 17.67 1.22 -11.54
CA VAL A 149 16.99 0.49 -12.61
C VAL A 149 17.52 1.01 -13.94
N SER A 150 18.17 0.14 -14.71
CA SER A 150 18.88 0.52 -15.93
C SER A 150 18.58 -0.40 -17.11
N ALA A 151 18.62 0.18 -18.29
CA ALA A 151 18.62 -0.51 -19.58
C ALA A 151 19.59 0.24 -20.53
N SER A 152 19.76 -0.25 -21.75
CA SER A 152 20.57 0.43 -22.79
C SER A 152 20.09 1.85 -23.08
N THR A 153 18.80 2.12 -22.91
CA THR A 153 18.17 3.40 -23.22
C THR A 153 18.24 4.43 -22.10
N GLY A 154 18.59 4.03 -20.88
CA GLY A 154 18.59 4.95 -19.75
C GLY A 154 18.70 4.27 -18.38
N GLU A 155 18.79 5.10 -17.36
CA GLU A 155 18.93 4.66 -15.98
C GLU A 155 18.15 5.58 -15.04
N HIS A 156 17.51 4.98 -14.04
CA HIS A 156 16.89 5.67 -12.93
C HIS A 156 17.49 5.22 -11.62
N ARG A 157 17.80 6.19 -10.75
CA ARG A 157 18.26 5.96 -9.39
C ARG A 157 17.26 6.54 -8.41
N MET A 158 16.95 5.79 -7.37
CA MET A 158 16.07 6.27 -6.31
C MET A 158 16.54 5.81 -4.94
N THR A 159 16.52 6.73 -3.98
CA THR A 159 16.79 6.42 -2.59
C THR A 159 15.62 5.65 -1.99
N VAL A 160 15.91 4.49 -1.41
CA VAL A 160 14.92 3.60 -0.82
C VAL A 160 15.23 3.37 0.66
N GLY A 161 14.17 3.31 1.47
CA GLY A 161 14.30 3.01 2.90
C GLY A 161 14.87 1.60 3.13
N SER A 162 15.33 1.34 4.36
CA SER A 162 16.05 0.14 4.82
C SER A 162 15.29 -1.21 4.76
N ARG A 163 14.29 -1.37 3.90
CA ARG A 163 13.47 -2.59 3.79
C ARG A 163 13.36 -3.10 2.35
N LEU A 164 14.50 -3.40 1.72
CA LEU A 164 14.55 -3.95 0.36
C LEU A 164 14.37 -5.48 0.28
N HIS A 165 14.48 -6.20 1.40
CA HIS A 165 14.24 -7.66 1.44
C HIS A 165 12.78 -8.03 1.08
N THR A 166 11.88 -7.05 1.05
CA THR A 166 10.47 -7.20 0.69
C THR A 166 10.15 -6.77 -0.73
N LEU A 167 11.12 -6.48 -1.60
CA LEU A 167 10.77 -6.08 -2.98
C LEU A 167 10.21 -7.26 -3.77
N THR A 168 8.97 -7.11 -4.23
CA THR A 168 8.33 -8.01 -5.19
C THR A 168 8.40 -7.38 -6.58
N MET A 169 9.00 -8.09 -7.52
CA MET A 169 9.16 -7.66 -8.92
C MET A 169 8.29 -8.47 -9.88
N THR A 170 7.43 -9.37 -9.37
CA THR A 170 6.62 -10.29 -10.19
C THR A 170 5.85 -9.58 -11.31
N PRO A 171 5.14 -8.46 -11.06
CA PRO A 171 4.39 -7.79 -12.13
C PRO A 171 5.31 -7.27 -13.25
N LEU A 172 6.47 -6.71 -12.89
CA LEU A 172 7.46 -6.21 -13.84
C LEU A 172 8.09 -7.34 -14.67
N VAL A 173 8.43 -8.46 -14.02
CA VAL A 173 9.03 -9.63 -14.68
C VAL A 173 8.05 -10.28 -15.66
N GLU A 174 6.77 -10.37 -15.29
CA GLU A 174 5.72 -10.91 -16.16
C GLU A 174 5.51 -10.03 -17.39
N ALA A 175 5.38 -8.71 -17.21
CA ALA A 175 5.21 -7.77 -18.31
C ALA A 175 6.45 -7.73 -19.22
N ALA A 176 7.65 -7.67 -18.64
CA ALA A 176 8.90 -7.69 -19.41
C ALA A 176 9.03 -8.98 -20.25
N ARG A 177 8.70 -10.14 -19.67
CA ARG A 177 8.72 -11.42 -20.39
C ARG A 177 7.74 -11.44 -21.56
N ALA A 178 6.55 -10.84 -21.41
CA ALA A 178 5.57 -10.74 -22.51
C ALA A 178 6.11 -9.95 -23.71
N HIS A 179 7.05 -9.02 -23.48
CA HIS A 179 7.73 -8.23 -24.51
C HIS A 179 9.10 -8.78 -24.92
N GLY A 180 9.51 -9.95 -24.43
CA GLY A 180 10.84 -10.53 -24.72
C GLY A 180 11.99 -9.72 -24.13
N ILE A 181 11.77 -9.09 -22.97
CA ILE A 181 12.76 -8.33 -22.19
C ILE A 181 13.22 -9.19 -21.02
N ASP A 182 14.52 -9.35 -20.86
CA ASP A 182 15.10 -10.08 -19.74
C ASP A 182 15.28 -9.17 -18.53
N VAL A 183 14.74 -9.56 -17.38
CA VAL A 183 14.90 -8.82 -16.12
C VAL A 183 15.95 -9.51 -15.27
N VAL A 184 17.05 -8.82 -14.98
CA VAL A 184 18.13 -9.34 -14.14
C VAL A 184 18.24 -8.48 -12.89
N ARG A 185 18.27 -9.15 -11.72
CA ARG A 185 18.43 -8.50 -10.42
C ARG A 185 19.85 -8.71 -9.92
N TYR A 186 20.56 -7.64 -9.58
CA TYR A 186 21.84 -7.72 -8.88
C TYR A 186 21.74 -7.08 -7.48
N GLY A 187 22.54 -7.60 -6.54
CA GLY A 187 22.63 -7.12 -5.16
C GLY A 187 21.95 -8.01 -4.12
N ASP A 188 22.61 -8.16 -2.97
CA ASP A 188 22.14 -8.94 -1.83
C ASP A 188 20.97 -8.24 -1.14
N ALA A 189 19.76 -8.59 -1.55
CA ALA A 189 18.55 -8.26 -0.80
C ALA A 189 18.50 -8.94 0.58
N GLY A 190 19.43 -9.86 0.87
CA GLY A 190 19.55 -10.61 2.11
C GLY A 190 20.34 -9.90 3.23
N GLU A 191 21.15 -8.88 2.93
CA GLU A 191 22.10 -8.30 3.90
C GLU A 191 21.72 -6.87 4.37
N ILE A 192 20.43 -6.68 4.61
CA ILE A 192 19.94 -5.47 5.29
C ILE A 192 19.63 -5.85 6.72
N GLU A 193 20.68 -5.87 7.53
CA GLU A 193 20.58 -5.95 8.99
C GLU A 193 19.55 -4.92 9.49
N HIS A 194 18.58 -5.41 10.25
CA HIS A 194 17.72 -4.57 11.04
C HIS A 194 18.60 -3.77 12.00
N PRO A 195 18.51 -2.42 12.04
CA PRO A 195 19.11 -1.70 13.15
C PRO A 195 18.46 -2.23 14.43
N GLU A 196 19.24 -2.88 15.29
CA GLU A 196 18.78 -3.27 16.61
C GLU A 196 18.18 -2.03 17.31
N PRO A 197 17.06 -2.18 18.03
CA PRO A 197 16.57 -1.11 18.86
C PRO A 197 17.64 -0.84 19.92
N ARG A 198 18.23 0.36 19.89
CA ARG A 198 19.01 0.85 21.03
C ARG A 198 18.07 0.91 22.22
N GLU A 199 18.19 -0.08 23.11
CA GLU A 199 17.64 0.02 24.44
C GLU A 199 18.32 1.20 25.13
N GLY A 200 17.50 2.16 25.54
CA GLY A 200 17.87 3.33 26.33
C GLY A 200 16.84 3.53 27.41
#